data_AF-A0A8A3PET0-F1
#
_entry.id   AF-A0A8A3PET0-F1
#
_cell.length_a   1.000
_cell.length_b   1.000
_cell.length_c   1.000
_cell.angle_alpha   90.00
_cell.angle_beta   90.00
_cell.angle_gamma   90.00
#
_symmetry.space_group_name_H-M   'P 1'
#
loop_
_entity.id
_entity.type
_entity.pdbx_description
1 polymer ?
#
loop_
_entity_poly.entity_id
_entity_poly.type
_entity_poly.pdbx_seq_one_letter_code
_entity_poly.pdbx_strand_id
1 'polypeptide(L)'
;MTVIISSHPWEIDNEGNPENMSEESEKREWHIKGSHVFPPGINSCVFPKQTSSLTLSAGSLDAELVVTPALPPDFHITLHTHDTPDGESTVVELKMGSHPAPKIILYTSHACPWAHRSQIALAELGLEFETVIIDLTVPRTPEYLAINPRGLVPALSYNGEILTESGVISQFLVDAHPSHLEKTSREEGGALQRARYNFFIETYFAKVAPHVVKAGIGKTLEEREQAATSAIDNIVKEIEPLVQNAAPFFGGSERLTFVEVQVGSFLLRLLAFSKYDGLLPKNFLTLEEKAPAFWKWANAVSKEKSVTYVWDEEALAKRQRERYEKIRAA
;
A
#
# COMPACT_ATOMS: atom_id res chain seq x y z
N MET A 1 19.24 -21.10 -34.24
CA MET A 1 19.15 -20.57 -32.87
C MET A 1 18.00 -21.24 -32.14
N THR A 2 18.31 -22.32 -31.45
CA THR A 2 17.38 -23.07 -30.61
C THR A 2 17.64 -22.65 -29.17
N VAL A 3 16.66 -22.04 -28.49
CA VAL A 3 16.82 -21.73 -27.06
C VAL A 3 16.50 -22.98 -26.27
N ILE A 4 17.52 -23.58 -25.68
CA ILE A 4 17.37 -24.73 -24.79
C ILE A 4 17.12 -24.20 -23.38
N ILE A 5 15.89 -24.35 -22.88
CA ILE A 5 15.54 -24.00 -21.50
C ILE A 5 15.85 -25.20 -20.60
N SER A 6 16.98 -25.16 -19.90
CA SER A 6 17.30 -26.17 -18.87
C SER A 6 16.75 -25.74 -17.51
N SER A 7 15.54 -26.19 -17.19
CA SER A 7 15.03 -26.13 -15.82
C SER A 7 15.72 -27.20 -14.97
N HIS A 8 16.47 -26.79 -13.94
CA HIS A 8 16.79 -27.70 -12.84
C HIS A 8 15.55 -27.77 -11.94
N PRO A 9 14.89 -28.94 -11.79
CA PRO A 9 13.79 -29.07 -10.87
C PRO A 9 14.29 -28.99 -9.42
N TRP A 10 13.58 -28.21 -8.61
CA TRP A 10 13.72 -28.13 -7.16
C TRP A 10 12.37 -28.51 -6.57
N GLU A 11 12.38 -29.36 -5.55
CA GLU A 11 11.22 -29.54 -4.68
C GLU A 11 11.38 -28.65 -3.45
N ILE A 12 10.25 -28.28 -2.85
CA ILE A 12 10.21 -27.61 -1.55
C ILE A 12 10.04 -28.71 -0.52
N ASP A 13 10.97 -28.81 0.44
CA ASP A 13 10.83 -29.75 1.55
C ASP A 13 9.62 -29.39 2.44
N ASN A 14 9.27 -30.26 3.39
CA ASN A 14 8.14 -29.99 4.29
C ASN A 14 8.39 -28.82 5.28
N GLU A 15 9.57 -28.18 5.24
CA GLU A 15 9.97 -27.05 6.07
C GLU A 15 10.06 -25.72 5.27
N GLY A 16 9.92 -25.77 3.94
CA GLY A 16 9.92 -24.59 3.06
C GLY A 16 11.25 -24.32 2.32
N ASN A 17 12.25 -25.19 2.44
CA ASN A 17 13.55 -25.01 1.80
C ASN A 17 13.62 -25.69 0.41
N PRO A 18 14.39 -25.14 -0.55
CA PRO A 18 14.61 -25.78 -1.84
C PRO A 18 15.65 -26.91 -1.75
N GLU A 19 15.25 -28.15 -2.05
CA GLU A 19 16.18 -29.26 -2.27
C GLU A 19 16.54 -29.40 -3.76
N ASN A 20 17.85 -29.56 -4.05
CA ASN A 20 18.34 -29.86 -5.39
C ASN A 20 18.13 -31.34 -5.71
N MET A 21 17.36 -31.64 -6.76
CA MET A 21 17.30 -32.99 -7.30
C MET A 21 18.65 -33.41 -7.93
N SER A 22 18.98 -34.70 -7.84
CA SER A 22 20.20 -35.27 -8.45
C SER A 22 20.19 -35.16 -9.98
N GLU A 23 21.40 -35.09 -10.59
CA GLU A 23 21.67 -34.74 -11.99
C GLU A 23 21.15 -35.71 -13.10
N GLU A 24 19.86 -36.03 -13.13
CA GLU A 24 19.19 -36.55 -14.35
C GLU A 24 18.33 -35.46 -14.99
N SER A 25 18.98 -34.69 -15.88
CA SER A 25 18.31 -33.66 -16.68
C SER A 25 17.42 -34.29 -17.76
N GLU A 26 16.10 -34.36 -17.51
CA GLU A 26 15.12 -34.60 -18.57
C GLU A 26 15.18 -33.47 -19.61
N LYS A 27 15.85 -33.71 -20.73
CA LYS A 27 15.82 -32.84 -21.90
C LYS A 27 14.42 -32.86 -22.53
N ARG A 28 13.56 -31.91 -22.14
CA ARG A 28 12.29 -31.63 -22.82
C ARG A 28 12.49 -30.52 -23.85
N GLU A 29 12.28 -30.82 -25.12
CA GLU A 29 12.35 -29.84 -26.21
C GLU A 29 11.07 -28.99 -26.29
N TRP A 30 11.21 -27.68 -26.17
CA TRP A 30 10.11 -26.71 -26.33
C TRP A 30 10.33 -25.86 -27.59
N HIS A 31 9.27 -25.61 -28.36
CA HIS A 31 9.34 -24.91 -29.65
C HIS A 31 8.88 -23.44 -29.54
N ILE A 32 9.54 -22.51 -30.25
CA ILE A 32 9.55 -21.04 -30.01
C ILE A 32 9.25 -20.23 -31.30
N LYS A 33 8.71 -18.99 -31.23
CA LYS A 33 8.33 -18.12 -32.40
C LYS A 33 8.37 -16.58 -32.14
N GLY A 34 9.30 -15.85 -32.82
CA GLY A 34 9.38 -14.40 -33.24
C GLY A 34 8.85 -13.21 -32.40
N SER A 35 9.59 -12.09 -32.13
CA SER A 35 10.99 -11.65 -32.43
C SER A 35 11.51 -10.30 -31.80
N HIS A 36 12.66 -10.22 -31.07
CA HIS A 36 13.68 -9.09 -31.10
C HIS A 36 15.01 -9.21 -30.23
N VAL A 37 15.93 -8.21 -30.22
CA VAL A 37 17.40 -8.34 -29.87
C VAL A 37 17.87 -7.66 -28.56
N PHE A 38 18.77 -8.32 -27.79
CA PHE A 38 19.58 -7.71 -26.70
C PHE A 38 20.91 -7.11 -27.19
N PRO A 39 21.39 -5.99 -26.62
CA PRO A 39 22.73 -5.46 -26.87
C PRO A 39 23.82 -6.28 -26.14
N PRO A 40 25.04 -6.41 -26.71
CA PRO A 40 26.12 -7.19 -26.09
C PRO A 40 26.58 -6.57 -24.76
N GLY A 41 26.68 -7.39 -23.71
CA GLY A 41 27.27 -7.02 -22.41
C GLY A 41 26.32 -6.95 -21.21
N ILE A 42 25.03 -7.33 -21.34
CA ILE A 42 24.10 -7.44 -20.21
C ILE A 42 24.04 -8.91 -19.75
N ASN A 43 24.65 -9.21 -18.60
CA ASN A 43 24.77 -10.59 -18.08
C ASN A 43 23.69 -10.97 -17.04
N SER A 44 22.79 -10.05 -16.71
CA SER A 44 21.67 -10.26 -15.78
C SER A 44 20.58 -9.19 -15.89
N CYS A 45 19.33 -9.60 -15.76
CA CYS A 45 18.16 -8.74 -15.56
C CYS A 45 17.31 -9.30 -14.41
N VAL A 46 16.69 -8.41 -13.62
CA VAL A 46 15.80 -8.73 -12.49
C VAL A 46 14.43 -8.13 -12.74
N PHE A 47 13.36 -8.93 -12.60
CA PHE A 47 11.98 -8.53 -12.91
C PHE A 47 11.14 -8.31 -11.65
N PRO A 48 10.25 -7.29 -11.62
CA PRO A 48 9.31 -7.07 -10.53
C PRO A 48 8.17 -8.10 -10.53
N LYS A 49 7.71 -8.47 -9.34
CA LYS A 49 6.74 -9.55 -9.12
C LYS A 49 5.30 -9.13 -9.46
N GLN A 50 4.82 -9.48 -10.65
CA GLN A 50 3.41 -9.88 -10.92
C GLN A 50 3.18 -10.39 -12.35
N THR A 51 4.22 -10.93 -13.01
CA THR A 51 4.14 -11.46 -14.37
C THR A 51 3.74 -12.95 -14.37
N SER A 52 2.49 -13.23 -14.74
CA SER A 52 2.02 -14.59 -15.08
C SER A 52 2.60 -15.10 -16.41
N SER A 53 3.12 -14.21 -17.25
CA SER A 53 4.02 -14.56 -18.35
C SER A 53 5.14 -13.53 -18.52
N LEU A 54 6.30 -14.01 -18.98
CA LEU A 54 7.52 -13.27 -19.23
C LEU A 54 7.95 -13.49 -20.69
N THR A 55 7.80 -12.48 -21.54
CA THR A 55 8.27 -12.56 -22.93
C THR A 55 9.77 -12.27 -23.02
N LEU A 56 10.54 -13.27 -23.44
CA LEU A 56 11.96 -13.19 -23.73
C LEU A 56 12.15 -13.01 -25.24
N SER A 57 12.90 -12.00 -25.66
CA SER A 57 13.20 -11.73 -27.06
C SER A 57 14.69 -11.97 -27.36
N ALA A 58 15.00 -12.76 -28.40
CA ALA A 58 16.35 -12.89 -28.95
C ALA A 58 16.34 -12.93 -30.49
N GLY A 59 17.03 -11.99 -31.15
CA GLY A 59 17.21 -12.02 -32.61
C GLY A 59 15.90 -11.81 -33.38
N SER A 60 15.47 -12.84 -34.10
CA SER A 60 14.15 -12.91 -34.76
C SER A 60 13.23 -13.94 -34.10
N LEU A 61 13.39 -14.19 -32.79
CA LEU A 61 12.58 -15.10 -31.96
C LEU A 61 12.09 -14.42 -30.68
N ASP A 62 10.82 -14.62 -30.32
CA ASP A 62 10.27 -14.37 -28.98
C ASP A 62 9.84 -15.71 -28.38
N ALA A 63 10.03 -15.85 -27.07
CA ALA A 63 9.57 -16.97 -26.26
C ALA A 63 8.74 -16.42 -25.10
N GLU A 64 7.50 -16.85 -24.96
CA GLU A 64 6.68 -16.52 -23.79
C GLU A 64 6.90 -17.57 -22.69
N LEU A 65 7.66 -17.21 -21.65
CA LEU A 65 7.81 -18.01 -20.44
C LEU A 65 6.59 -17.76 -19.54
N VAL A 66 5.55 -18.58 -19.70
CA VAL A 66 4.38 -18.59 -18.81
C VAL A 66 4.76 -19.25 -17.49
N VAL A 67 4.64 -18.53 -16.37
CA VAL A 67 4.96 -19.06 -15.04
C VAL A 67 3.66 -19.31 -14.28
N THR A 68 3.29 -20.59 -14.18
CA THR A 68 2.08 -21.07 -13.51
C THR A 68 2.41 -22.18 -12.51
N PRO A 69 2.04 -22.06 -11.22
CA PRO A 69 1.34 -20.93 -10.60
C PRO A 69 2.20 -19.65 -10.57
N ALA A 70 1.56 -18.50 -10.30
CA ALA A 70 2.26 -17.23 -10.17
C ALA A 70 3.31 -17.30 -9.04
N LEU A 71 4.49 -16.70 -9.27
CA LEU A 71 5.58 -16.73 -8.30
C LEU A 71 5.19 -16.07 -6.97
N PRO A 72 5.65 -16.61 -5.81
CA PRO A 72 5.45 -15.96 -4.53
C PRO A 72 6.11 -14.57 -4.48
N PRO A 73 5.61 -13.64 -3.63
CA PRO A 73 6.06 -12.25 -3.57
C PRO A 73 7.50 -12.06 -3.04
N ASP A 74 8.27 -13.14 -2.85
CA ASP A 74 9.69 -13.13 -2.43
C ASP A 74 10.66 -13.58 -3.53
N PHE A 75 10.18 -14.23 -4.59
CA PHE A 75 11.00 -14.79 -5.67
C PHE A 75 11.40 -13.77 -6.74
N HIS A 76 12.65 -13.82 -7.20
CA HIS A 76 13.10 -13.15 -8.42
C HIS A 76 13.57 -14.19 -9.46
N ILE A 77 13.40 -13.84 -10.73
CA ILE A 77 14.04 -14.54 -11.86
C ILE A 77 15.26 -13.71 -12.27
N THR A 78 16.43 -14.35 -12.31
CA THR A 78 17.61 -13.83 -13.02
C THR A 78 17.84 -14.65 -14.28
N LEU A 79 18.01 -13.96 -15.41
CA LEU A 79 18.42 -14.54 -16.69
C LEU A 79 19.94 -14.43 -16.82
N HIS A 80 20.63 -15.54 -17.10
CA HIS A 80 22.00 -15.53 -17.60
C HIS A 80 22.05 -16.10 -19.01
N THR A 81 22.69 -15.39 -19.94
CA THR A 81 22.90 -15.85 -21.31
C THR A 81 24.34 -16.31 -21.51
N HIS A 82 24.52 -17.53 -22.00
CA HIS A 82 25.83 -18.08 -22.37
C HIS A 82 25.81 -18.57 -23.82
N ASP A 83 26.78 -18.13 -24.62
CA ASP A 83 26.97 -18.61 -25.99
C ASP A 83 27.47 -20.06 -25.97
N THR A 84 26.90 -20.92 -26.82
CA THR A 84 27.36 -22.31 -26.95
C THR A 84 28.65 -22.40 -27.79
N PRO A 85 29.49 -23.44 -27.61
CA PRO A 85 30.77 -23.56 -28.33
C PRO A 85 30.66 -23.65 -29.87
N ASP A 86 29.47 -23.94 -30.39
CA ASP A 86 29.16 -23.97 -31.83
C ASP A 86 28.75 -22.59 -32.40
N GLY A 87 28.47 -21.59 -31.55
CA GLY A 87 28.05 -20.25 -31.95
C GLY A 87 26.64 -20.14 -32.53
N GLU A 88 25.85 -21.21 -32.55
CA GLU A 88 24.51 -21.23 -33.16
C GLU A 88 23.35 -21.18 -32.15
N SER A 89 23.64 -21.32 -30.86
CA SER A 89 22.67 -21.31 -29.76
C SER A 89 23.10 -20.42 -28.59
N THR A 90 22.13 -20.00 -27.79
CA THR A 90 22.35 -19.30 -26.51
C THR A 90 21.60 -20.08 -25.44
N VAL A 91 22.30 -20.47 -24.38
CA VAL A 91 21.69 -21.05 -23.18
C VAL A 91 21.16 -19.90 -22.33
N VAL A 92 19.90 -19.99 -21.93
CA VAL A 92 19.28 -19.09 -20.95
C VAL A 92 19.15 -19.86 -19.64
N GLU A 93 20.03 -19.57 -18.69
CA GLU A 93 19.93 -20.10 -17.33
C GLU A 93 18.94 -19.25 -16.53
N LEU A 94 17.90 -19.88 -15.99
CA LEU A 94 16.93 -19.26 -15.09
C LEU A 94 17.34 -19.55 -13.65
N LYS A 95 17.91 -18.56 -12.96
CA LYS A 95 18.13 -18.65 -11.51
C LYS A 95 16.94 -18.07 -10.77
N MET A 96 16.25 -18.94 -10.05
CA MET A 96 15.25 -18.57 -9.05
C MET A 96 15.95 -18.36 -7.72
N GLY A 97 15.74 -17.19 -7.11
CA GLY A 97 16.22 -16.89 -5.77
C GLY A 97 15.12 -16.24 -4.95
N SER A 98 15.00 -16.62 -3.68
CA SER A 98 14.27 -15.83 -2.70
C SER A 98 15.17 -14.69 -2.23
N HIS A 99 14.65 -13.46 -2.24
CA HIS A 99 15.13 -12.51 -1.24
C HIS A 99 14.43 -12.87 0.07
N PRO A 100 15.13 -12.89 1.22
CA PRO A 100 14.45 -13.09 2.49
C PRO A 100 13.42 -11.97 2.68
N ALA A 101 12.19 -12.34 3.03
CA ALA A 101 11.12 -11.38 3.31
C ALA A 101 11.62 -10.37 4.36
N PRO A 102 11.31 -9.07 4.22
CA PRO A 102 11.82 -8.05 5.13
C PRO A 102 11.29 -8.32 6.54
N LYS A 103 12.15 -8.22 7.55
CA LYS A 103 11.70 -8.24 8.94
C LYS A 103 11.03 -6.90 9.25
N ILE A 104 9.70 -6.91 9.32
CA ILE A 104 8.89 -5.72 9.64
C ILE A 104 8.37 -5.79 11.07
N ILE A 105 8.54 -4.72 11.84
CA ILE A 105 7.86 -4.51 13.13
C ILE A 105 7.15 -3.15 13.10
N LEU A 106 5.83 -3.14 13.27
CA LEU A 106 5.04 -1.91 13.34
C LEU A 106 4.69 -1.55 14.79
N TYR A 107 5.18 -0.40 15.24
CA TYR A 107 4.78 0.22 16.51
C TYR A 107 3.58 1.14 16.27
N THR A 108 2.40 0.74 16.74
CA THR A 108 1.12 1.37 16.38
C THR A 108 0.14 1.50 17.54
N SER A 109 -1.03 2.11 17.29
CA SER A 109 -2.17 2.09 18.18
C SER A 109 -3.45 2.17 17.33
N HIS A 110 -4.34 1.19 17.42
CA HIS A 110 -5.55 1.13 16.57
C HIS A 110 -6.48 2.38 16.70
N ALA A 111 -6.40 3.08 17.84
CA ALA A 111 -7.11 4.34 18.03
C ALA A 111 -6.57 5.51 17.18
N CYS A 112 -5.30 5.48 16.76
CA CYS A 112 -4.66 6.57 16.03
C CYS A 112 -4.96 6.51 14.51
N PRO A 113 -5.63 7.51 13.91
CA PRO A 113 -5.89 7.51 12.46
C PRO A 113 -4.60 7.62 11.63
N TRP A 114 -3.58 8.33 12.12
CA TRP A 114 -2.29 8.44 11.45
C TRP A 114 -1.60 7.07 11.38
N ALA A 115 -1.51 6.36 12.51
CA ALA A 115 -0.92 5.02 12.55
C ALA A 115 -1.72 3.97 11.75
N HIS A 116 -3.00 4.23 11.50
CA HIS A 116 -3.84 3.38 10.67
C HIS A 116 -3.46 3.43 9.18
N ARG A 117 -2.84 4.50 8.66
CA ARG A 117 -2.36 4.54 7.26
C ARG A 117 -1.37 3.43 6.94
N SER A 118 -0.38 3.25 7.81
CA SER A 118 0.66 2.22 7.65
C SER A 118 0.08 0.81 7.82
N GLN A 119 -0.93 0.64 8.68
CA GLN A 119 -1.72 -0.60 8.80
C GLN A 119 -2.47 -0.91 7.50
N ILE A 120 -3.13 0.08 6.87
CA ILE A 120 -3.80 -0.09 5.57
C ILE A 120 -2.79 -0.45 4.48
N ALA A 121 -1.64 0.25 4.43
CA ALA A 121 -0.59 -0.01 3.46
C ALA A 121 -0.05 -1.45 3.56
N LEU A 122 0.31 -1.90 4.78
CA LEU A 122 0.79 -3.27 5.01
C LEU A 122 -0.26 -4.32 4.63
N ALA A 123 -1.54 -4.08 4.94
CA ALA A 123 -2.65 -4.98 4.61
C ALA A 123 -2.91 -5.07 3.10
N GLU A 124 -2.91 -3.95 2.37
CA GLU A 124 -3.09 -3.91 0.91
C GLU A 124 -1.91 -4.52 0.14
N LEU A 125 -0.69 -4.41 0.69
CA LEU A 125 0.51 -5.01 0.12
C LEU A 125 0.66 -6.50 0.49
N GLY A 126 -0.15 -7.03 1.40
CA GLY A 126 -0.06 -8.42 1.88
C GLY A 126 1.24 -8.75 2.61
N LEU A 127 1.88 -7.76 3.24
CA LEU A 127 3.17 -7.93 3.93
C LEU A 127 2.96 -8.51 5.32
N GLU A 128 3.81 -9.45 5.72
CA GLU A 128 3.87 -9.95 7.09
C GLU A 128 4.63 -8.97 7.99
N PHE A 129 4.13 -8.76 9.22
CA PHE A 129 4.77 -7.88 10.20
C PHE A 129 4.41 -8.23 11.65
N GLU A 130 5.37 -8.04 12.54
CA GLU A 130 5.12 -8.05 13.99
C GLU A 130 4.41 -6.75 14.39
N THR A 131 3.37 -6.81 15.24
CA THR A 131 2.66 -5.63 15.74
C THR A 131 3.00 -5.37 17.21
N VAL A 132 3.48 -4.17 17.52
CA VAL A 132 3.69 -3.70 18.89
C VAL A 132 2.69 -2.57 19.19
N ILE A 133 1.76 -2.83 20.11
CA ILE A 133 0.74 -1.85 20.50
C ILE A 133 1.28 -0.89 21.57
N ILE A 134 1.33 0.40 21.21
CA ILE A 134 1.67 1.50 22.11
C ILE A 134 0.36 2.05 22.71
N ASP A 135 0.22 1.96 24.02
CA ASP A 135 -0.87 2.64 24.72
C ASP A 135 -0.62 4.15 24.71
N LEU A 136 -1.50 4.87 24.01
CA LEU A 136 -1.43 6.33 23.91
C LEU A 136 -2.01 7.07 25.12
N THR A 137 -2.65 6.39 26.08
CA THR A 137 -3.31 7.02 27.25
C THR A 137 -2.36 7.34 28.40
N VAL A 138 -1.26 6.60 28.53
CA VAL A 138 -0.18 6.82 29.51
C VAL A 138 1.00 7.59 28.90
N PRO A 139 1.97 8.07 29.69
CA PRO A 139 3.26 8.53 29.16
C PRO A 139 3.99 7.42 28.37
N ARG A 140 4.79 7.79 27.37
CA ARG A 140 5.59 6.81 26.59
C ARG A 140 6.70 6.25 27.48
N THR A 141 6.96 4.95 27.36
CA THR A 141 8.04 4.30 28.11
C THR A 141 9.42 4.65 27.54
N PRO A 142 10.51 4.57 28.33
CA PRO A 142 11.86 4.84 27.84
C PRO A 142 12.26 3.96 26.64
N GLU A 143 11.82 2.71 26.62
CA GLU A 143 12.09 1.74 25.57
C GLU A 143 11.45 2.18 24.24
N TYR A 144 10.21 2.68 24.28
CA TYR A 144 9.58 3.23 23.08
C TYR A 144 10.18 4.56 22.63
N LEU A 145 10.60 5.41 23.58
CA LEU A 145 11.28 6.67 23.26
C LEU A 145 12.67 6.46 22.66
N ALA A 146 13.33 5.33 22.93
CA ALA A 146 14.56 4.94 22.25
C ALA A 146 14.33 4.58 20.77
N ILE A 147 13.13 4.07 20.42
CA ILE A 147 12.73 3.77 19.03
C ILE A 147 12.25 5.04 18.32
N ASN A 148 11.33 5.80 18.93
CA ASN A 148 10.87 7.07 18.41
C ASN A 148 10.97 8.17 19.48
N PRO A 149 12.04 8.99 19.48
CA PRO A 149 12.23 10.08 20.45
C PRO A 149 11.11 11.13 20.47
N ARG A 150 10.27 11.19 19.42
CA ARG A 150 9.10 12.09 19.37
C ARG A 150 7.86 11.51 20.08
N GLY A 151 7.88 10.22 20.46
CA GLY A 151 6.80 9.55 21.19
C GLY A 151 5.47 9.39 20.42
N LEU A 152 5.50 9.59 19.10
CA LEU A 152 4.35 9.51 18.20
C LEU A 152 4.25 8.11 17.55
N VAL A 153 3.05 7.69 17.18
CA VAL A 153 2.82 6.50 16.34
C VAL A 153 2.27 6.92 14.98
N PRO A 154 2.61 6.22 13.88
CA PRO A 154 3.37 4.98 13.83
C PRO A 154 4.89 5.18 13.84
N ALA A 155 5.61 4.12 14.19
CA ALA A 155 6.99 3.90 13.78
C ALA A 155 7.10 2.49 13.17
N LEU A 156 7.95 2.31 12.16
CA LEU A 156 8.17 1.04 11.48
C LEU A 156 9.66 0.68 11.59
N SER A 157 9.96 -0.52 12.10
CA SER A 157 11.26 -1.15 11.88
C SER A 157 11.20 -1.97 10.60
N TYR A 158 12.08 -1.70 9.64
CA TYR A 158 12.19 -2.45 8.39
C TYR A 158 13.64 -2.94 8.26
N ASN A 159 13.86 -4.25 8.45
CA ASN A 159 15.20 -4.84 8.57
C ASN A 159 16.10 -4.17 9.63
N GLY A 160 15.50 -3.61 10.69
CA GLY A 160 16.19 -2.90 11.77
C GLY A 160 16.29 -1.38 11.59
N GLU A 161 16.05 -0.85 10.39
CA GLU A 161 16.01 0.60 10.15
C GLU A 161 14.68 1.19 10.62
N ILE A 162 14.71 2.30 11.38
CA ILE A 162 13.50 2.90 11.96
C ILE A 162 12.99 4.06 11.10
N LEU A 163 11.81 3.86 10.52
CA LEU A 163 11.05 4.89 9.82
C LEU A 163 9.97 5.47 10.75
N THR A 164 9.72 6.78 10.61
CA THR A 164 8.66 7.51 11.32
C THR A 164 7.87 8.38 10.34
N GLU A 165 6.78 8.99 10.81
CA GLU A 165 5.74 9.66 10.02
C GLU A 165 4.91 8.72 9.14
N SER A 166 3.61 8.65 9.43
CA SER A 166 2.67 7.72 8.79
C SER A 166 2.61 7.81 7.26
N GLY A 167 2.69 9.02 6.71
CA GLY A 167 2.69 9.24 5.26
C GLY A 167 3.99 8.80 4.59
N VAL A 168 5.13 9.02 5.27
CA VAL A 168 6.46 8.62 4.78
C VAL A 168 6.59 7.11 4.83
N ILE A 169 6.20 6.47 5.94
CA ILE A 169 6.15 5.01 6.08
C ILE A 169 5.27 4.38 4.97
N SER A 170 4.07 4.92 4.75
CA SER A 170 3.15 4.35 3.76
C SER A 170 3.68 4.51 2.33
N GLN A 171 4.29 5.66 2.00
CA GLN A 171 4.93 5.85 0.69
C GLN A 171 6.15 4.93 0.52
N PHE A 172 6.99 4.79 1.54
CA PHE A 172 8.15 3.89 1.52
C PHE A 172 7.73 2.44 1.24
N LEU A 173 6.68 1.95 1.90
CA LEU A 173 6.15 0.61 1.68
C LEU A 173 5.67 0.42 0.23
N VAL A 174 4.96 1.40 -0.34
CA VAL A 174 4.51 1.36 -1.74
C VAL A 174 5.66 1.45 -2.74
N ASP A 175 6.70 2.24 -2.44
CA ASP A 175 7.88 2.40 -3.30
C ASP A 175 8.81 1.17 -3.24
N ALA A 176 8.91 0.51 -2.08
CA ALA A 176 9.68 -0.72 -1.88
C ALA A 176 8.95 -1.97 -2.39
N HIS A 177 7.62 -1.95 -2.43
CA HIS A 177 6.76 -3.05 -2.88
C HIS A 177 5.76 -2.55 -3.96
N PRO A 178 6.20 -2.42 -5.23
CA PRO A 178 5.34 -1.99 -6.33
C PRO A 178 4.07 -2.84 -6.44
N SER A 179 2.92 -2.19 -6.57
CA SER A 179 1.60 -2.80 -6.42
C SER A 179 0.51 -1.99 -7.14
N HIS A 180 -0.76 -2.37 -6.98
CA HIS A 180 -1.91 -1.63 -7.52
C HIS A 180 -2.14 -0.26 -6.86
N LEU A 181 -1.52 0.01 -5.71
CA LEU A 181 -1.77 1.22 -4.94
C LEU A 181 -1.30 2.49 -5.67
N GLU A 182 -0.14 2.43 -6.33
CA GLU A 182 0.45 3.55 -7.05
C GLU A 182 1.48 3.06 -8.06
N LYS A 183 1.52 3.64 -9.26
CA LYS A 183 2.63 3.41 -10.20
C LYS A 183 3.93 3.98 -9.64
N THR A 184 5.03 3.29 -9.91
CA THR A 184 6.37 3.83 -9.69
C THR A 184 6.58 5.08 -10.56
N SER A 185 7.50 5.96 -10.15
CA SER A 185 7.82 7.19 -10.89
C SER A 185 8.41 6.97 -12.29
N ARG A 186 8.85 5.75 -12.61
CA ARG A 186 9.46 5.36 -13.89
C ARG A 186 8.48 4.76 -14.89
N GLU A 187 7.31 4.30 -14.45
CA GLU A 187 6.27 3.80 -15.34
C GLU A 187 5.60 4.92 -16.15
N GLU A 188 5.03 4.56 -17.30
CA GLU A 188 4.33 5.52 -18.15
C GLU A 188 3.17 6.19 -17.41
N GLY A 189 3.20 7.52 -17.36
CA GLY A 189 2.24 8.34 -16.60
C GLY A 189 2.39 8.26 -15.07
N GLY A 190 3.30 7.45 -14.54
CA GLY A 190 3.45 7.21 -13.09
C GLY A 190 3.77 8.47 -12.32
N ALA A 191 4.78 9.24 -12.73
CA ALA A 191 5.10 10.54 -12.12
C ALA A 191 3.90 11.52 -12.06
N LEU A 192 3.03 11.51 -13.08
CA LEU A 192 1.84 12.35 -13.12
C LEU A 192 0.69 11.79 -12.25
N GLN A 193 0.54 10.47 -12.15
CA GLN A 193 -0.39 9.84 -11.20
C GLN A 193 0.00 10.19 -9.76
N ARG A 194 1.27 9.98 -9.39
CA ARG A 194 1.82 10.34 -8.07
C ARG A 194 1.60 11.81 -7.73
N ALA A 195 1.80 12.72 -8.69
CA ALA A 195 1.54 14.15 -8.49
C ALA A 195 0.04 14.44 -8.22
N ARG A 196 -0.88 13.76 -8.92
CA ARG A 196 -2.34 13.90 -8.71
C ARG A 196 -2.78 13.32 -7.36
N TYR A 197 -2.23 12.17 -6.97
CA TYR A 197 -2.50 11.54 -5.67
C TYR A 197 -2.04 12.45 -4.52
N ASN A 198 -0.80 12.93 -4.59
CA ASN A 198 -0.29 13.88 -3.59
C ASN A 198 -1.06 15.20 -3.57
N PHE A 199 -1.50 15.73 -4.72
CA PHE A 199 -2.37 16.91 -4.75
C PHE A 199 -3.68 16.70 -3.99
N PHE A 200 -4.33 15.54 -4.14
CA PHE A 200 -5.53 15.20 -3.39
C PHE A 200 -5.25 15.10 -1.88
N ILE A 201 -4.19 14.38 -1.50
CA ILE A 201 -3.80 14.15 -0.10
C ILE A 201 -3.51 15.48 0.59
N GLU A 202 -2.66 16.32 -0.01
CA GLU A 202 -2.34 17.65 0.51
C GLU A 202 -3.58 18.55 0.60
N THR A 203 -4.45 18.53 -0.42
CA THR A 203 -5.71 19.29 -0.38
C THR A 203 -6.60 18.86 0.78
N TYR A 204 -6.76 17.55 1.02
CA TYR A 204 -7.56 17.03 2.13
C TYR A 204 -6.97 17.44 3.49
N PHE A 205 -5.66 17.29 3.70
CA PHE A 205 -5.04 17.61 5.00
C PHE A 205 -4.82 19.11 5.24
N ALA A 206 -4.74 19.93 4.19
CA ALA A 206 -4.66 21.39 4.31
C ALA A 206 -6.04 22.07 4.42
N LYS A 207 -7.09 21.54 3.75
CA LYS A 207 -8.41 22.21 3.62
C LYS A 207 -9.54 21.56 4.41
N VAL A 208 -9.48 20.26 4.69
CA VAL A 208 -10.60 19.53 5.34
C VAL A 208 -10.24 19.10 6.75
N ALA A 209 -9.15 18.36 6.92
CA ALA A 209 -8.78 17.75 8.20
C ALA A 209 -8.69 18.73 9.39
N PRO A 210 -8.15 19.97 9.26
CA PRO A 210 -8.07 20.91 10.38
C PRO A 210 -9.45 21.34 10.88
N HIS A 211 -10.41 21.49 9.96
CA HIS A 211 -11.79 21.86 10.27
C HIS A 211 -12.56 20.69 10.90
N VAL A 212 -12.34 19.44 10.44
CA VAL A 212 -12.88 18.23 11.10
C VAL A 212 -12.35 18.08 12.53
N VAL A 213 -11.04 18.33 12.74
CA VAL A 213 -10.45 18.33 14.09
C VAL A 213 -11.10 19.41 14.96
N LYS A 214 -11.24 20.65 14.47
CA LYS A 214 -11.89 21.74 15.21
C LYS A 214 -13.37 21.43 15.51
N ALA A 215 -14.11 20.80 14.60
CA ALA A 215 -15.47 20.33 14.85
C ALA A 215 -15.55 19.26 15.95
N GLY A 216 -14.49 18.44 16.09
CA GLY A 216 -14.31 17.50 17.19
C GLY A 216 -13.97 18.18 18.53
N ILE A 217 -13.05 19.15 18.56
CA ILE A 217 -12.48 19.67 19.83
C ILE A 217 -12.94 21.06 20.26
N GLY A 218 -13.72 21.78 19.45
CA GLY A 218 -14.22 23.13 19.78
C GLY A 218 -14.99 23.16 21.11
N LYS A 219 -14.92 24.29 21.82
CA LYS A 219 -15.44 24.40 23.20
C LYS A 219 -16.95 24.56 23.22
N THR A 220 -17.51 25.36 22.30
CA THR A 220 -18.97 25.55 22.18
C THR A 220 -19.57 24.67 21.06
N LEU A 221 -20.89 24.50 21.05
CA LEU A 221 -21.58 23.84 19.95
C LEU A 221 -21.45 24.66 18.65
N GLU A 222 -21.65 25.98 18.73
CA GLU A 222 -21.55 26.93 17.62
C GLU A 222 -20.17 26.89 16.94
N GLU A 223 -19.07 26.91 17.70
CA GLU A 223 -17.70 26.79 17.17
C GLU A 223 -17.50 25.48 16.38
N ARG A 224 -18.10 24.40 16.87
CA ARG A 224 -17.98 23.06 16.27
C ARG A 224 -18.83 22.96 15.00
N GLU A 225 -20.05 23.48 15.03
CA GLU A 225 -20.94 23.52 13.87
C GLU A 225 -20.39 24.43 12.77
N GLN A 226 -19.87 25.60 13.11
CA GLN A 226 -19.18 26.49 12.16
C GLN A 226 -17.96 25.79 11.54
N ALA A 227 -17.14 25.12 12.34
CA ALA A 227 -15.99 24.36 11.85
C ALA A 227 -16.41 23.19 10.94
N ALA A 228 -17.49 22.48 11.28
CA ALA A 228 -18.03 21.41 10.45
C ALA A 228 -18.60 21.95 9.13
N THR A 229 -19.29 23.09 9.13
CA THR A 229 -19.72 23.78 7.91
C THR A 229 -18.52 24.14 7.03
N SER A 230 -17.45 24.71 7.59
CA SER A 230 -16.21 24.95 6.83
C SER A 230 -15.58 23.67 6.27
N ALA A 231 -15.62 22.55 7.00
CA ALA A 231 -15.13 21.27 6.49
C ALA A 231 -15.99 20.76 5.31
N ILE A 232 -17.32 20.86 5.43
CA ILE A 232 -18.28 20.49 4.38
C ILE A 232 -18.08 21.34 3.14
N ASP A 233 -17.99 22.66 3.27
CA ASP A 233 -17.82 23.59 2.15
C ASP A 233 -16.48 23.34 1.43
N ASN A 234 -15.40 23.03 2.17
CA ASN A 234 -14.12 22.62 1.56
C ASN A 234 -14.20 21.23 0.90
N ILE A 235 -14.98 20.27 1.42
CA ILE A 235 -15.21 18.99 0.72
C ILE A 235 -15.94 19.24 -0.60
N VAL A 236 -17.05 20.00 -0.58
CA VAL A 236 -17.85 20.34 -1.77
C VAL A 236 -17.03 21.09 -2.82
N LYS A 237 -16.16 22.01 -2.38
CA LYS A 237 -15.38 22.86 -3.29
C LYS A 237 -14.11 22.20 -3.81
N GLU A 238 -13.35 21.51 -2.96
CA GLU A 238 -11.97 21.09 -3.25
C GLU A 238 -11.83 19.57 -3.44
N ILE A 239 -12.73 18.75 -2.87
CA ILE A 239 -12.60 17.29 -2.86
C ILE A 239 -13.62 16.61 -3.79
N GLU A 240 -14.89 17.01 -3.71
CA GLU A 240 -15.98 16.51 -4.56
C GLU A 240 -15.64 16.55 -6.07
N PRO A 241 -15.01 17.60 -6.63
CA PRO A 241 -14.61 17.62 -8.04
C PRO A 241 -13.52 16.59 -8.40
N LEU A 242 -12.68 16.20 -7.42
CA LEU A 242 -11.56 15.27 -7.63
C LEU A 242 -11.97 13.80 -7.60
N VAL A 243 -13.16 13.49 -7.08
CA VAL A 243 -13.69 12.12 -6.94
C VAL A 243 -14.87 11.80 -7.88
N GLN A 244 -15.21 12.70 -8.81
CA GLN A 244 -16.31 12.50 -9.77
C GLN A 244 -16.16 11.24 -10.62
N ASN A 245 -14.93 10.81 -10.88
CA ASN A 245 -14.62 9.60 -11.65
C ASN A 245 -14.34 8.36 -10.79
N ALA A 246 -14.61 8.39 -9.47
CA ALA A 246 -14.32 7.26 -8.60
C ALA A 246 -15.23 6.04 -8.89
N ALA A 247 -14.63 4.86 -9.09
CA ALA A 247 -15.32 3.67 -9.61
C ALA A 247 -14.78 2.32 -9.09
N PRO A 248 -14.92 2.00 -7.79
CA PRO A 248 -15.46 2.85 -6.73
C PRO A 248 -14.40 3.73 -6.05
N PHE A 249 -13.11 3.53 -6.35
CA PHE A 249 -11.98 4.25 -5.74
C PHE A 249 -11.38 5.31 -6.65
N PHE A 250 -10.47 6.11 -6.10
CA PHE A 250 -9.95 7.33 -6.71
C PHE A 250 -9.38 7.09 -8.10
N GLY A 251 -9.67 8.01 -9.03
CA GLY A 251 -9.23 7.92 -10.42
C GLY A 251 -9.93 6.84 -11.26
N GLY A 252 -10.97 6.18 -10.73
CA GLY A 252 -11.70 5.12 -11.41
C GLY A 252 -11.14 3.71 -11.17
N SER A 253 -10.39 3.52 -10.08
CA SER A 253 -9.79 2.24 -9.73
C SER A 253 -10.80 1.27 -9.10
N GLU A 254 -10.73 0.00 -9.49
CA GLU A 254 -11.50 -1.12 -8.89
C GLU A 254 -10.97 -1.54 -7.51
N ARG A 255 -9.71 -1.20 -7.18
CA ARG A 255 -9.05 -1.44 -5.88
C ARG A 255 -8.61 -0.13 -5.23
N LEU A 256 -8.31 -0.16 -3.92
CA LEU A 256 -7.76 1.00 -3.22
C LEU A 256 -6.52 1.54 -3.94
N THR A 257 -6.32 2.85 -3.89
CA THR A 257 -5.09 3.51 -4.34
C THR A 257 -4.36 4.11 -3.14
N PHE A 258 -3.16 4.65 -3.35
CA PHE A 258 -2.41 5.34 -2.30
C PHE A 258 -3.16 6.55 -1.72
N VAL A 259 -4.11 7.14 -2.46
CA VAL A 259 -5.02 8.15 -1.91
C VAL A 259 -5.81 7.59 -0.73
N GLU A 260 -6.48 6.44 -0.92
CA GLU A 260 -7.27 5.79 0.12
C GLU A 260 -6.43 5.29 1.29
N VAL A 261 -5.21 4.78 1.05
CA VAL A 261 -4.25 4.43 2.12
C VAL A 261 -4.01 5.63 3.07
N GLN A 262 -3.92 6.84 2.51
CA GLN A 262 -3.58 8.05 3.25
C GLN A 262 -4.79 8.70 3.95
N VAL A 263 -6.01 8.54 3.42
CA VAL A 263 -7.22 9.21 3.97
C VAL A 263 -8.26 8.26 4.57
N GLY A 264 -8.25 6.97 4.26
CA GLY A 264 -9.33 6.02 4.61
C GLY A 264 -9.63 5.94 6.10
N SER A 265 -8.59 5.97 6.94
CA SER A 265 -8.73 5.98 8.40
C SER A 265 -9.42 7.24 8.97
N PHE A 266 -9.39 8.34 8.23
CA PHE A 266 -10.02 9.63 8.54
C PHE A 266 -11.46 9.67 7.99
N LEU A 267 -11.70 9.14 6.79
CA LEU A 267 -13.04 8.98 6.22
C LEU A 267 -13.91 8.08 7.10
N LEU A 268 -13.36 6.94 7.52
CA LEU A 268 -14.00 6.00 8.45
C LEU A 268 -14.45 6.69 9.73
N ARG A 269 -13.57 7.50 10.34
CA ARG A 269 -13.87 8.29 11.54
C ARG A 269 -14.86 9.44 11.27
N LEU A 270 -14.78 10.11 10.11
CA LEU A 270 -15.70 11.17 9.71
C LEU A 270 -17.14 10.64 9.62
N LEU A 271 -17.33 9.53 8.90
CA LEU A 271 -18.64 8.90 8.71
C LEU A 271 -19.16 8.28 10.01
N ALA A 272 -18.33 7.55 10.76
CA ALA A 272 -18.72 6.94 12.02
C ALA A 272 -19.05 8.00 13.11
N PHE A 273 -18.13 8.93 13.38
CA PHE A 273 -18.28 9.84 14.51
C PHE A 273 -19.37 10.90 14.33
N SER A 274 -19.83 11.14 13.10
CA SER A 274 -21.03 11.97 12.84
C SER A 274 -22.33 11.30 13.30
N LYS A 275 -22.34 9.97 13.48
CA LYS A 275 -23.49 9.23 14.03
C LYS A 275 -23.64 9.41 15.54
N TYR A 276 -22.55 9.67 16.27
CA TYR A 276 -22.53 9.69 17.74
C TYR A 276 -22.59 11.10 18.33
N ASP A 277 -23.42 11.28 19.35
CA ASP A 277 -23.48 12.53 20.10
C ASP A 277 -22.21 12.76 20.92
N GLY A 278 -21.86 14.05 21.07
CA GLY A 278 -20.63 14.49 21.72
C GLY A 278 -19.36 14.39 20.84
N LEU A 279 -19.39 13.70 19.69
CA LEU A 279 -18.24 13.57 18.79
C LEU A 279 -18.21 14.66 17.70
N LEU A 280 -18.61 14.35 16.47
CA LEU A 280 -18.73 15.31 15.38
C LEU A 280 -20.19 15.83 15.27
N PRO A 281 -20.42 17.09 14.86
CA PRO A 281 -21.77 17.60 14.66
C PRO A 281 -22.50 16.88 13.52
N LYS A 282 -23.84 16.80 13.62
CA LYS A 282 -24.69 16.04 12.66
C LYS A 282 -24.71 16.63 11.25
N ASN A 283 -24.34 17.90 11.07
CA ASN A 283 -24.34 18.55 9.76
C ASN A 283 -23.41 17.85 8.73
N PHE A 284 -22.39 17.10 9.18
CA PHE A 284 -21.59 16.23 8.30
C PHE A 284 -22.41 15.17 7.55
N LEU A 285 -23.59 14.78 8.05
CA LEU A 285 -24.50 13.88 7.34
C LEU A 285 -25.10 14.53 6.07
N THR A 286 -25.11 15.87 5.97
CA THR A 286 -25.55 16.58 4.75
C THR A 286 -24.59 16.41 3.56
N LEU A 287 -23.43 15.78 3.76
CA LEU A 287 -22.52 15.43 2.66
C LEU A 287 -23.14 14.44 1.66
N GLU A 288 -24.12 13.63 2.08
CA GLU A 288 -24.87 12.75 1.17
C GLU A 288 -25.56 13.52 0.03
N GLU A 289 -26.15 14.68 0.36
CA GLU A 289 -26.84 15.55 -0.60
C GLU A 289 -25.88 16.56 -1.26
N LYS A 290 -24.93 17.12 -0.49
CA LYS A 290 -24.06 18.22 -0.94
C LYS A 290 -22.83 17.76 -1.73
N ALA A 291 -22.32 16.57 -1.46
CA ALA A 291 -21.10 16.01 -2.04
C ALA A 291 -21.30 14.51 -2.35
N PRO A 292 -22.24 14.16 -3.26
CA PRO A 292 -22.68 12.79 -3.45
C PRO A 292 -21.58 11.85 -3.98
N ALA A 293 -20.64 12.34 -4.79
CA ALA A 293 -19.53 11.50 -5.26
C ALA A 293 -18.56 11.18 -4.11
N PHE A 294 -18.18 12.18 -3.31
CA PHE A 294 -17.41 12.02 -2.08
C PHE A 294 -18.11 11.10 -1.08
N TRP A 295 -19.42 11.27 -0.86
CA TRP A 295 -20.17 10.44 0.07
C TRP A 295 -20.18 8.98 -0.38
N LYS A 296 -20.45 8.71 -1.65
CA LYS A 296 -20.39 7.36 -2.24
C LYS A 296 -19.00 6.75 -2.12
N TRP A 297 -17.96 7.50 -2.51
CA TRP A 297 -16.56 7.09 -2.44
C TRP A 297 -16.13 6.79 -1.00
N ALA A 298 -16.33 7.72 -0.07
CA ALA A 298 -15.95 7.55 1.33
C ALA A 298 -16.68 6.39 2.01
N ASN A 299 -17.94 6.11 1.64
CA ASN A 299 -18.68 4.94 2.09
C ASN A 299 -18.17 3.62 1.48
N ALA A 300 -17.58 3.64 0.28
CA ALA A 300 -16.90 2.47 -0.28
C ALA A 300 -15.59 2.20 0.48
N VAL A 301 -14.73 3.22 0.61
CA VAL A 301 -13.46 3.12 1.35
C VAL A 301 -13.67 2.64 2.79
N SER A 302 -14.70 3.14 3.48
CA SER A 302 -15.00 2.78 4.86
C SER A 302 -15.62 1.39 5.05
N LYS A 303 -15.76 0.60 3.96
CA LYS A 303 -16.19 -0.81 3.99
C LYS A 303 -15.06 -1.78 3.64
N GLU A 304 -13.92 -1.28 3.15
CA GLU A 304 -12.82 -2.15 2.76
C GLU A 304 -12.17 -2.85 3.93
N LYS A 305 -11.77 -4.11 3.72
CA LYS A 305 -11.25 -4.97 4.80
C LYS A 305 -9.94 -4.42 5.35
N SER A 306 -9.04 -3.97 4.50
CA SER A 306 -7.77 -3.30 4.86
C SER A 306 -7.98 -1.99 5.64
N VAL A 307 -9.13 -1.34 5.48
CA VAL A 307 -9.53 -0.11 6.22
C VAL A 307 -10.29 -0.41 7.51
N THR A 308 -10.85 -1.62 7.66
CA THR A 308 -11.76 -1.96 8.78
C THR A 308 -11.24 -3.05 9.72
N TYR A 309 -10.17 -3.78 9.37
CA TYR A 309 -9.71 -4.94 10.15
C TYR A 309 -9.29 -4.64 11.61
N VAL A 310 -8.92 -3.39 11.93
CA VAL A 310 -8.61 -2.93 13.30
C VAL A 310 -9.67 -1.97 13.87
N TRP A 311 -10.82 -1.85 13.21
CA TRP A 311 -11.86 -0.87 13.55
C TRP A 311 -12.93 -1.43 14.47
N ASP A 312 -12.86 -1.06 15.74
CA ASP A 312 -13.96 -1.18 16.70
C ASP A 312 -14.67 0.18 16.81
N GLU A 313 -15.79 0.34 16.10
CA GLU A 313 -16.53 1.62 16.05
C GLU A 313 -17.00 2.06 17.44
N GLU A 314 -17.57 1.14 18.24
CA GLU A 314 -18.18 1.47 19.53
C GLU A 314 -17.12 1.81 20.59
N ALA A 315 -16.07 0.99 20.72
CA ALA A 315 -15.01 1.24 21.69
C ALA A 315 -14.24 2.52 21.35
N LEU A 316 -13.98 2.79 20.06
CA LEU A 316 -13.29 4.00 19.63
C LEU A 316 -14.18 5.24 19.74
N ALA A 317 -15.49 5.15 19.44
CA ALA A 317 -16.43 6.24 19.66
C ALA A 317 -16.55 6.60 21.16
N LYS A 318 -16.64 5.61 22.05
CA LYS A 318 -16.63 5.81 23.50
C LYS A 318 -15.33 6.50 23.96
N ARG A 319 -14.18 5.91 23.64
CA ARG A 319 -12.85 6.46 23.99
C ARG A 319 -12.65 7.88 23.49
N GLN A 320 -13.10 8.17 22.25
CA GLN A 320 -12.92 9.49 21.66
C GLN A 320 -13.88 10.53 22.26
N ARG A 321 -15.04 10.12 22.79
CA ARG A 321 -15.97 11.01 23.51
C ARG A 321 -15.36 11.49 24.81
N GLU A 322 -14.93 10.54 25.65
CA GLU A 322 -14.24 10.83 26.93
C GLU A 322 -13.02 11.74 26.73
N ARG A 323 -12.27 11.54 25.64
CA ARG A 323 -11.13 12.40 25.28
C ARG A 323 -11.56 13.80 24.84
N TYR A 324 -12.61 13.96 24.05
CA TYR A 324 -13.10 15.29 23.65
C TYR A 324 -13.71 16.06 24.82
N GLU A 325 -14.45 15.40 25.71
CA GLU A 325 -14.99 16.01 26.94
C GLU A 325 -13.86 16.58 27.81
N LYS A 326 -12.78 15.81 28.04
CA LYS A 326 -11.59 16.28 28.76
C LYS A 326 -10.90 17.47 28.08
N ILE A 327 -10.82 17.49 26.75
CA ILE A 327 -10.21 18.60 26.00
C ILE A 327 -11.06 19.87 26.08
N ARG A 328 -12.40 19.76 25.99
CA ARG A 328 -13.31 20.91 26.05
C ARG A 328 -13.44 21.50 27.46
N ALA A 329 -13.18 20.70 28.50
CA ALA A 329 -13.19 21.12 29.89
C ALA A 329 -11.89 21.82 30.36
N ALA A 330 -10.83 21.79 29.55
CA ALA A 330 -9.55 22.49 29.77
C ALA A 330 -9.51 23.82 29.01
#